data_AF-A0A5D2G571-F1
#
_entry.id   AF-A0A5D2G571-F1
#
_cell.length_a   1.000
_cell.length_b   1.000
_cell.length_c   1.000
_cell.angle_alpha   90.00
_cell.angle_beta   90.00
_cell.angle_gamma   90.00
#
_symmetry.space_group_name_H-M   'P 1'
#
loop_
_entity.id
_entity.type
_entity.pdbx_description
1 polymer ?
#
loop_
_entity_poly.entity_id
_entity_poly.type
_entity_poly.pdbx_seq_one_letter_code
_entity_poly.pdbx_strand_id
1 'polypeptide(L)'
;MASSCSLFHSSLSSKSKSKFPLLRHQSHTKFNRPPPCTSSSTYDPCPSTTSSSSNSPSPLKSRRLADENIRDEARRHRSIANTTLSSKYVPFNAGPDSTESYSLDEIVYRSLSGGLLDVQHDIEALKKFDGAYWRELFDSRVGKTTWPYGSGVWSKKELVLPEIDPDDIVSAFEGNSNLFWAERYGKQFLGMNDLWVKHCGISHTGSFKDLGMTVLVSQVNRLRKLKRPVVGVGCASAGDTSAVSNSAFVLSIDTDFDGCMKLIREVTSELPIYLANSLNSLRLEGQKRAAIEILQQFDWEVPDWVIVPGGNLGNIYAFYKGFKMCQELGLVDRVPRLVCAQAANANPLYLYYKSGWIQFKAVKANTTFASAIQIGDPVSIDRAVYALKNSNGIVEEATEEELMDAMAQADSTGMFICPHTGVALSALIKLRNSGVIAAGDRTVVVSTAHGLKFSQSKVDYHSKKIPDMACRFANPPVQVKADFGSVMDVLKKYLGNKTPNH
;
A
#
# COMPACT_ATOMS: atom_id res chain seq x y z
N MET A 1 30.85 -32.08 -21.50
CA MET A 1 30.74 -32.69 -20.16
C MET A 1 29.96 -31.74 -19.28
N ALA A 2 28.65 -31.94 -19.24
CA ALA A 2 27.71 -31.17 -18.42
C ALA A 2 26.89 -32.21 -17.66
N SER A 3 26.96 -32.18 -16.32
CA SER A 3 26.13 -33.02 -15.47
C SER A 3 24.89 -32.24 -15.10
N SER A 4 23.77 -32.67 -15.68
CA SER A 4 22.41 -32.39 -15.25
C SER A 4 22.07 -33.25 -14.03
N CYS A 5 21.30 -32.69 -13.08
CA CYS A 5 20.44 -33.52 -12.25
C CYS A 5 19.14 -32.78 -11.91
N SER A 6 18.08 -33.37 -12.45
CA SER A 6 16.67 -33.05 -12.42
C SER A 6 15.97 -33.70 -11.23
N LEU A 7 15.04 -33.00 -10.59
CA LEU A 7 14.00 -33.61 -9.75
C LEU A 7 12.66 -32.90 -9.99
N PHE A 8 11.95 -33.30 -11.04
CA PHE A 8 10.49 -33.30 -11.12
C PHE A 8 10.07 -34.28 -12.24
N HIS A 9 9.55 -35.45 -11.85
CA HIS A 9 8.82 -36.33 -12.74
C HIS A 9 7.59 -36.85 -11.99
N SER A 10 6.41 -36.44 -12.44
CA SER A 10 5.14 -37.11 -12.15
C SER A 10 4.68 -37.79 -13.42
N SER A 11 4.76 -39.11 -13.47
CA SER A 11 4.25 -39.94 -14.57
C SER A 11 2.76 -40.20 -14.40
N LEU A 12 1.99 -39.90 -15.45
CA LEU A 12 0.63 -40.37 -15.65
C LEU A 12 0.69 -41.63 -16.52
N SER A 13 0.13 -42.74 -16.02
CA SER A 13 -0.28 -43.88 -16.84
C SER A 13 -1.54 -44.51 -16.27
N SER A 14 -2.42 -44.89 -17.18
CA SER A 14 -3.84 -45.15 -16.99
C SER A 14 -4.19 -46.60 -16.65
N LYS A 15 -5.39 -46.75 -16.06
CA LYS A 15 -6.31 -47.91 -16.01
C LYS A 15 -6.04 -48.99 -14.96
N SER A 16 -6.88 -48.94 -13.92
CA SER A 16 -7.50 -50.14 -13.33
C SER A 16 -8.86 -49.75 -12.74
N LYS A 17 -9.92 -50.42 -13.20
CA LYS A 17 -11.29 -50.31 -12.69
C LYS A 17 -11.38 -51.09 -11.38
N SER A 18 -11.71 -50.44 -10.26
CA SER A 18 -12.23 -51.13 -9.08
C SER A 18 -13.52 -50.47 -8.59
N LYS A 19 -14.49 -51.33 -8.32
CA LYS A 19 -15.86 -51.04 -7.91
C LYS A 19 -15.87 -50.53 -6.45
N PHE A 20 -16.56 -49.42 -6.19
CA PHE A 20 -17.02 -49.06 -4.84
C PHE A 20 -18.55 -49.08 -4.79
N PRO A 21 -19.18 -49.60 -3.72
CA PRO A 21 -20.62 -49.80 -3.69
C PRO A 21 -21.38 -48.53 -3.27
N LEU A 22 -22.49 -48.28 -3.97
CA LEU A 22 -23.55 -47.33 -3.64
C LEU A 22 -24.18 -47.67 -2.28
N LEU A 23 -24.11 -46.73 -1.34
CA LEU A 23 -24.95 -46.73 -0.14
C LEU A 23 -26.14 -45.79 -0.34
N ARG A 24 -27.32 -46.35 -0.09
CA ARG A 24 -28.66 -45.81 -0.29
C ARG A 24 -28.92 -44.52 0.49
N HIS A 25 -29.65 -43.60 -0.15
CA HIS A 25 -30.44 -42.56 0.50
C HIS A 25 -31.48 -43.19 1.44
N GLN A 26 -31.49 -42.76 2.70
CA GLN A 26 -32.66 -42.79 3.56
C GLN A 26 -32.95 -41.39 4.11
N SER A 27 -34.24 -41.11 4.18
CA SER A 27 -34.90 -39.83 4.39
C SER A 27 -35.24 -39.55 5.87
N HIS A 28 -35.29 -38.26 6.20
CA HIS A 28 -36.02 -37.61 7.31
C HIS A 28 -35.66 -37.95 8.77
N THR A 29 -35.17 -36.94 9.49
CA THR A 29 -35.68 -36.58 10.83
C THR A 29 -35.50 -35.07 11.07
N LYS A 30 -36.57 -34.41 11.54
CA LYS A 30 -36.64 -32.98 11.89
C LYS A 30 -35.97 -32.76 13.25
N PHE A 31 -35.08 -31.77 13.36
CA PHE A 31 -34.59 -31.28 14.64
C PHE A 31 -35.43 -30.09 15.12
N ASN A 32 -36.10 -30.27 16.26
CA ASN A 32 -36.85 -29.23 17.00
C ASN A 32 -35.88 -28.28 17.72
N ARG A 33 -36.12 -26.97 17.64
CA ARG A 33 -35.47 -25.92 18.45
C ARG A 33 -36.12 -25.86 19.84
N PRO A 34 -35.36 -25.68 20.94
CA PRO A 34 -35.93 -25.42 22.26
C PRO A 34 -36.29 -23.93 22.43
N PRO A 35 -37.23 -23.58 23.35
CA PRO A 35 -37.70 -22.22 23.54
C PRO A 35 -36.73 -21.38 24.40
N PRO A 36 -36.82 -20.03 24.36
CA PRO A 36 -35.99 -19.18 25.20
C PRO A 36 -36.55 -19.07 26.62
N CYS A 37 -35.69 -19.30 27.62
CA CYS A 37 -35.95 -19.04 29.03
C CYS A 37 -36.02 -17.54 29.30
N THR A 38 -37.13 -17.09 29.87
CA THR A 38 -37.33 -15.77 30.47
C THR A 38 -36.82 -15.78 31.90
N SER A 39 -35.87 -14.90 32.25
CA SER A 39 -35.55 -14.54 33.63
C SER A 39 -35.99 -13.10 33.91
N SER A 40 -36.76 -12.96 34.98
CA SER A 40 -37.29 -11.72 35.55
C SER A 40 -36.36 -11.18 36.63
N SER A 41 -36.14 -9.86 36.65
CA SER A 41 -35.84 -9.07 37.87
C SER A 41 -36.12 -7.58 37.54
N THR A 42 -37.29 -7.09 37.91
CA THR A 42 -37.57 -6.15 39.02
C THR A 42 -36.93 -4.77 38.88
N TYR A 43 -37.74 -3.78 38.48
CA TYR A 43 -37.67 -2.40 38.98
C TYR A 43 -39.09 -1.80 39.02
N ASP A 44 -39.45 -1.24 40.17
CA ASP A 44 -40.76 -0.70 40.55
C ASP A 44 -41.21 0.52 39.72
N PRO A 45 -42.52 0.74 39.51
CA PRO A 45 -43.04 1.94 38.86
C PRO A 45 -43.63 2.96 39.85
N CYS A 46 -43.31 4.25 39.66
CA CYS A 46 -44.11 5.39 40.15
C CYS A 46 -43.68 6.70 39.44
N PRO A 47 -44.54 7.72 39.33
CA PRO A 47 -45.84 7.74 38.65
C PRO A 47 -45.85 8.75 37.49
N SER A 48 -46.87 8.64 36.64
CA SER A 48 -47.11 9.45 35.45
C SER A 48 -47.28 10.95 35.73
N THR A 49 -46.37 11.77 35.23
CA THR A 49 -46.58 13.20 34.98
C THR A 49 -46.81 13.45 33.49
N THR A 50 -48.02 13.89 33.18
CA THR A 50 -48.43 14.46 31.89
C THR A 50 -47.55 15.65 31.54
N SER A 51 -46.85 15.59 30.40
CA SER A 51 -46.39 16.80 29.73
C SER A 51 -46.45 16.64 28.21
N SER A 52 -47.10 17.65 27.62
CA SER A 52 -47.29 18.00 26.22
C SER A 52 -46.19 17.54 25.25
N SER A 53 -46.61 16.81 24.22
CA SER A 53 -45.83 16.49 23.02
C SER A 53 -45.54 17.75 22.20
N SER A 54 -44.34 18.32 22.37
CA SER A 54 -43.73 19.18 21.36
C SER A 54 -43.06 18.29 20.30
N ASN A 55 -43.72 18.12 19.16
CA ASN A 55 -43.16 17.45 17.98
C ASN A 55 -42.00 18.27 17.40
N SER A 56 -40.79 18.07 17.89
CA SER A 56 -39.58 18.32 17.13
C SER A 56 -39.28 17.06 16.30
N PRO A 57 -39.20 17.14 14.95
CA PRO A 57 -38.88 15.96 14.15
C PRO A 57 -37.46 15.51 14.48
N SER A 58 -37.35 14.31 15.04
CA SER A 58 -36.09 13.60 15.13
C SER A 58 -35.53 13.43 13.70
N PRO A 59 -34.22 13.62 13.47
CA PRO A 59 -33.67 13.36 12.14
C PRO A 59 -33.84 11.88 11.86
N LEU A 60 -34.74 11.56 10.93
CA LEU A 60 -34.91 10.22 10.38
C LEU A 60 -33.52 9.71 9.99
N LYS A 61 -33.02 8.71 10.72
CA LYS A 61 -31.83 7.94 10.31
C LYS A 61 -32.22 7.21 9.02
N SER A 62 -32.01 7.86 7.88
CA SER A 62 -32.21 7.32 6.54
C SER A 62 -31.27 6.14 6.35
N ARG A 63 -31.72 4.95 6.76
CA ARG A 63 -31.02 3.70 6.46
C ARG A 63 -31.28 3.39 4.99
N ARG A 64 -30.23 3.04 4.24
CA ARG A 64 -30.34 2.60 2.84
C ARG A 64 -31.40 1.50 2.73
N LEU A 65 -32.27 1.63 1.73
CA LEU A 65 -33.29 0.61 1.44
C LEU A 65 -32.62 -0.71 1.05
N ALA A 66 -33.27 -1.84 1.35
CA ALA A 66 -32.68 -3.17 1.14
C ALA A 66 -32.29 -3.44 -0.33
N ASP A 67 -33.03 -2.87 -1.27
CA ASP A 67 -32.85 -3.07 -2.73
C ASP A 67 -31.98 -1.99 -3.39
N GLU A 68 -31.57 -0.97 -2.63
CA GLU A 68 -30.78 0.15 -3.14
C GLU A 68 -29.28 -0.13 -2.94
N ASN A 69 -28.46 0.10 -3.98
CA ASN A 69 -27.01 0.00 -3.84
C ASN A 69 -26.35 1.34 -3.45
N ILE A 70 -25.08 1.30 -3.05
CA ILE A 70 -24.30 2.49 -2.63
C ILE A 70 -24.28 3.62 -3.67
N ARG A 71 -24.35 3.29 -4.96
CA ARG A 71 -24.29 4.24 -6.07
C ARG A 71 -25.65 4.90 -6.30
N ASP A 72 -26.74 4.13 -6.18
CA ASP A 72 -28.10 4.66 -6.30
C ASP A 72 -28.40 5.67 -5.18
N GLU A 73 -27.96 5.35 -3.95
CA GLU A 73 -28.02 6.30 -2.82
C GLU A 73 -27.20 7.57 -3.12
N ALA A 74 -25.98 7.41 -3.65
CA ALA A 74 -25.15 8.55 -4.02
C ALA A 74 -25.76 9.41 -5.13
N ARG A 75 -26.44 8.81 -6.11
CA ARG A 75 -27.15 9.56 -7.16
C ARG A 75 -28.28 10.42 -6.58
N ARG A 76 -29.03 9.92 -5.58
CA ARG A 76 -30.09 10.71 -4.92
C ARG A 76 -29.55 11.94 -4.19
N HIS A 77 -28.33 11.85 -3.65
CA HIS A 77 -27.72 12.92 -2.86
C HIS A 77 -26.77 13.79 -3.71
N ARG A 78 -26.68 13.52 -5.02
CA ARG A 78 -25.77 14.22 -5.93
C ARG A 78 -26.28 15.64 -6.21
N SER A 79 -25.61 16.65 -5.66
CA SER A 79 -25.76 18.01 -6.16
C SER A 79 -25.10 18.14 -7.54
N ILE A 80 -25.81 18.68 -8.53
CA ILE A 80 -25.24 19.02 -9.84
C ILE A 80 -24.41 20.29 -9.66
N ALA A 81 -23.21 20.15 -9.09
CA ALA A 81 -22.21 21.20 -9.09
C ALA A 81 -21.30 20.97 -10.31
N ASN A 82 -21.31 21.92 -11.25
CA ASN A 82 -20.33 21.94 -12.33
C ASN A 82 -18.97 22.31 -11.73
N THR A 83 -18.11 21.32 -11.52
CA THR A 83 -16.74 21.57 -11.06
C THR A 83 -15.87 21.91 -12.25
N THR A 84 -15.22 23.08 -12.23
CA THR A 84 -14.24 23.51 -13.25
C THR A 84 -12.86 22.86 -13.07
N LEU A 85 -12.75 21.83 -12.21
CA LEU A 85 -11.49 21.16 -11.91
C LEU A 85 -11.17 20.16 -13.03
N SER A 86 -9.93 20.15 -13.49
CA SER A 86 -9.48 19.28 -14.58
C SER A 86 -8.06 18.78 -14.35
N SER A 87 -7.71 17.73 -15.09
CA SER A 87 -6.35 17.19 -15.08
C SER A 87 -5.99 16.60 -16.43
N LYS A 88 -4.71 16.65 -16.79
CA LYS A 88 -4.20 16.20 -18.09
C LYS A 88 -2.84 15.53 -17.94
N TYR A 89 -2.45 14.71 -18.92
CA TYR A 89 -1.07 14.27 -19.00
C TYR A 89 -0.19 15.38 -19.57
N VAL A 90 1.01 15.52 -19.02
CA VAL A 90 2.07 16.40 -19.53
C VAL A 90 3.40 15.65 -19.48
N PRO A 91 4.40 15.99 -20.32
CA PRO A 91 5.74 15.46 -20.16
C PRO A 91 6.32 15.80 -18.77
N PHE A 92 6.89 14.79 -18.12
CA PHE A 92 7.47 14.95 -16.80
C PHE A 92 8.66 15.90 -16.84
N ASN A 93 8.62 16.94 -16.00
CA ASN A 93 9.69 17.92 -15.83
C ASN A 93 10.18 18.55 -17.16
N ALA A 94 9.28 18.73 -18.12
CA ALA A 94 9.60 19.48 -19.34
C ALA A 94 9.75 20.98 -19.06
N GLY A 95 10.55 21.64 -19.89
CA GLY A 95 10.75 23.09 -19.81
C GLY A 95 9.46 23.88 -20.04
N PRO A 96 9.42 25.16 -19.63
CA PRO A 96 8.24 26.02 -19.71
C PRO A 96 7.69 26.20 -21.14
N ASP A 97 8.52 25.95 -22.17
CA ASP A 97 8.14 26.06 -23.58
C ASP A 97 7.40 24.83 -24.11
N SER A 98 7.27 23.76 -23.32
CA SER A 98 6.56 22.55 -23.75
C SER A 98 5.05 22.78 -23.70
N THR A 99 4.42 22.77 -24.88
CA THR A 99 2.96 22.82 -25.03
C THR A 99 2.32 21.43 -25.13
N GLU A 100 3.12 20.38 -24.99
CA GLU A 100 2.68 18.99 -25.13
C GLU A 100 1.78 18.62 -23.95
N SER A 101 0.54 18.21 -24.26
CA SER A 101 -0.37 17.67 -23.27
C SER A 101 -1.39 16.73 -23.91
N TYR A 102 -1.90 15.79 -23.12
CA TYR A 102 -2.83 14.77 -23.58
C TYR A 102 -4.02 14.67 -22.62
N SER A 103 -5.16 14.29 -23.17
CA SER A 103 -6.33 14.00 -22.34
C SER A 103 -6.08 12.73 -21.52
N LEU A 104 -6.60 12.67 -20.28
CA LEU A 104 -6.60 11.42 -19.52
C LEU A 104 -7.46 10.33 -20.17
N ASP A 105 -8.33 10.71 -21.11
CA ASP A 105 -9.14 9.80 -21.91
C ASP A 105 -8.38 9.23 -23.14
N GLU A 106 -7.07 9.49 -23.23
CA GLU A 106 -6.15 8.94 -24.22
C GLU A 106 -5.21 7.90 -23.60
N ILE A 107 -4.83 6.88 -24.38
CA ILE A 107 -3.91 5.82 -23.95
C ILE A 107 -2.51 6.20 -24.40
N VAL A 108 -1.80 6.97 -23.56
CA VAL A 108 -0.44 7.44 -23.83
C VAL A 108 0.46 7.08 -22.65
N TYR A 109 1.63 6.53 -22.92
CA TYR A 109 2.59 6.10 -21.89
C TYR A 109 3.91 6.90 -21.90
N ARG A 110 4.19 7.60 -23.00
CA ARG A 110 5.41 8.37 -23.21
C ARG A 110 5.10 9.67 -23.93
N SER A 111 5.92 10.68 -23.67
CA SER A 111 5.90 11.91 -24.47
C SER A 111 6.37 11.66 -25.90
N LEU A 112 6.21 12.65 -26.77
CA LEU A 112 6.76 12.63 -28.14
C LEU A 112 8.28 12.41 -28.15
N SER A 113 8.99 12.92 -27.14
CA SER A 113 10.42 12.72 -26.93
C SER A 113 10.79 11.34 -26.35
N GLY A 114 9.81 10.48 -26.05
CA GLY A 114 10.02 9.18 -25.42
C GLY A 114 10.16 9.22 -23.89
N GLY A 115 10.07 10.40 -23.27
CA GLY A 115 10.14 10.62 -21.83
C GLY A 115 8.89 10.12 -21.07
N LEU A 116 8.96 10.18 -19.74
CA LEU A 116 7.82 9.85 -18.88
C LEU A 116 6.76 10.96 -18.95
N LEU A 117 5.49 10.59 -18.82
CA LEU A 117 4.40 11.55 -18.60
C LEU A 117 4.14 11.74 -17.09
N ASP A 118 3.51 12.84 -16.69
CA ASP A 118 2.97 13.04 -15.36
C ASP A 118 1.54 13.57 -15.45
N VAL A 119 0.74 13.41 -14.39
CA VAL A 119 -0.60 13.99 -14.33
C VAL A 119 -0.51 15.38 -13.71
N GLN A 120 -0.81 16.41 -14.50
CA GLN A 120 -0.91 17.78 -14.04
C GLN A 120 -2.38 18.14 -13.78
N HIS A 121 -2.64 18.68 -12.58
CA HIS A 121 -3.95 19.23 -12.22
C HIS A 121 -3.99 20.71 -12.56
N ASP A 122 -5.18 21.25 -12.81
CA ASP A 122 -5.39 22.69 -12.91
C ASP A 122 -5.22 23.36 -11.54
N ILE A 123 -3.98 23.76 -11.25
CA ILE A 123 -3.60 24.39 -9.98
C ILE A 123 -4.29 25.75 -9.82
N GLU A 124 -4.54 26.48 -10.91
CA GLU A 124 -5.23 27.77 -10.85
C GLU A 124 -6.67 27.60 -10.40
N ALA A 125 -7.38 26.59 -10.93
CA ALA A 125 -8.72 26.26 -10.49
C ALA A 125 -8.76 25.75 -9.04
N LEU A 126 -7.79 24.95 -8.62
CA LEU A 126 -7.70 24.45 -7.24
C LEU A 126 -7.42 25.56 -6.22
N LYS A 127 -6.59 26.56 -6.57
CA LYS A 127 -6.26 27.71 -5.71
C LYS A 127 -7.38 28.73 -5.52
N LYS A 128 -8.50 28.59 -6.23
CA LYS A 128 -9.73 29.36 -5.96
C LYS A 128 -10.34 29.00 -4.60
N PHE A 129 -9.97 27.84 -4.07
CA PHE A 129 -10.33 27.39 -2.73
C PHE A 129 -9.08 27.44 -1.86
N ASP A 130 -9.19 28.06 -0.69
CA ASP A 130 -8.07 28.19 0.24
C ASP A 130 -7.75 26.87 0.96
N GLY A 131 -6.63 26.87 1.69
CA GLY A 131 -6.18 25.69 2.42
C GLY A 131 -7.16 25.24 3.51
N ALA A 132 -7.87 26.17 4.16
CA ALA A 132 -8.83 25.86 5.20
C ALA A 132 -10.04 25.10 4.63
N TYR A 133 -10.58 25.57 3.50
CA TYR A 133 -11.61 24.87 2.75
C TYR A 133 -11.21 23.43 2.43
N TRP A 134 -9.98 23.22 1.91
CA TRP A 134 -9.54 21.88 1.55
C TRP A 134 -9.41 20.96 2.76
N ARG A 135 -8.85 21.45 3.88
CA ARG A 135 -8.79 20.69 5.14
C ARG A 135 -10.20 20.29 5.61
N GLU A 136 -11.10 21.25 5.76
CA GLU A 136 -12.48 21.01 6.19
C GLU A 136 -13.25 20.05 5.27
N LEU A 137 -13.11 20.23 3.94
CA LEU A 137 -13.74 19.35 2.97
C LEU A 137 -13.25 17.91 3.14
N PHE A 138 -11.95 17.72 3.34
CA PHE A 138 -11.34 16.40 3.43
C PHE A 138 -11.60 15.74 4.77
N ASP A 139 -11.64 16.53 5.85
CA ASP A 139 -11.94 16.09 7.21
C ASP A 139 -13.41 15.71 7.37
N SER A 140 -14.32 16.44 6.74
CA SER A 140 -15.76 16.12 6.74
C SER A 140 -16.09 14.74 6.13
N ARG A 141 -15.16 14.18 5.34
CA ARG A 141 -15.28 12.87 4.68
C ARG A 141 -14.66 11.73 5.48
N VAL A 142 -13.95 12.01 6.58
CA VAL A 142 -13.35 10.99 7.44
C VAL A 142 -14.44 10.16 8.12
N GLY A 143 -14.25 8.84 8.15
CA GLY A 143 -15.17 7.89 8.79
C GLY A 143 -16.54 7.76 8.10
N LYS A 144 -16.71 8.29 6.88
CA LYS A 144 -17.97 8.16 6.13
C LYS A 144 -18.01 6.88 5.32
N THR A 145 -19.21 6.37 5.07
CA THR A 145 -19.47 5.22 4.18
C THR A 145 -20.21 5.62 2.90
N THR A 146 -20.28 6.92 2.63
CA THR A 146 -20.93 7.50 1.44
C THR A 146 -20.09 7.23 0.19
N TRP A 147 -20.72 6.87 -0.92
CA TRP A 147 -20.01 6.66 -2.18
C TRP A 147 -19.69 7.99 -2.89
N PRO A 148 -18.47 8.18 -3.45
CA PRO A 148 -17.30 7.31 -3.37
C PRO A 148 -16.39 7.59 -2.15
N TYR A 149 -16.73 8.60 -1.35
CA TYR A 149 -15.88 9.19 -0.32
C TYR A 149 -15.50 8.29 0.87
N GLY A 150 -16.07 7.10 1.00
CA GLY A 150 -15.60 6.09 1.96
C GLY A 150 -14.19 5.56 1.68
N SER A 151 -13.69 5.71 0.46
CA SER A 151 -12.30 5.42 0.09
C SER A 151 -11.36 6.54 0.52
N GLY A 152 -10.18 6.22 1.05
CA GLY A 152 -9.11 7.19 1.29
C GLY A 152 -8.61 7.85 -0.01
N VAL A 153 -8.69 7.14 -1.14
CA VAL A 153 -8.39 7.69 -2.47
C VAL A 153 -9.48 8.64 -2.95
N TRP A 154 -10.73 8.19 -2.94
CA TRP A 154 -11.83 8.99 -3.50
C TRP A 154 -12.37 10.05 -2.56
N SER A 155 -12.06 9.98 -1.26
CA SER A 155 -12.37 11.05 -0.29
C SER A 155 -11.75 12.39 -0.67
N LYS A 156 -10.78 12.43 -1.57
CA LYS A 156 -10.37 13.66 -2.26
C LYS A 156 -10.21 13.50 -3.76
N LYS A 157 -11.28 12.97 -4.37
CA LYS A 157 -11.50 12.86 -5.82
C LYS A 157 -11.01 14.08 -6.61
N GLU A 158 -11.24 15.28 -6.09
CA GLU A 158 -10.87 16.57 -6.69
C GLU A 158 -9.38 16.68 -7.00
N LEU A 159 -8.54 16.03 -6.20
CA LEU A 159 -7.08 16.00 -6.36
C LEU A 159 -6.59 14.71 -7.03
N VAL A 160 -7.47 13.86 -7.56
CA VAL A 160 -7.10 12.55 -8.13
C VAL A 160 -7.59 12.45 -9.58
N LEU A 161 -8.90 12.42 -9.78
CA LEU A 161 -9.56 12.45 -11.08
C LEU A 161 -10.81 13.32 -10.93
N PRO A 162 -10.69 14.66 -11.07
CA PRO A 162 -11.81 15.57 -10.83
C PRO A 162 -12.99 15.30 -11.78
N GLU A 163 -12.70 14.96 -13.03
CA GLU A 163 -13.67 14.83 -14.12
C GLU A 163 -14.37 13.46 -14.20
N ILE A 164 -13.93 12.46 -13.43
CA ILE A 164 -14.54 11.12 -13.48
C ILE A 164 -15.95 11.14 -12.89
N ASP A 165 -16.89 10.47 -13.54
CA ASP A 165 -18.22 10.30 -12.97
C ASP A 165 -18.16 9.29 -11.80
N PRO A 166 -18.81 9.55 -10.65
CA PRO A 166 -18.89 8.58 -9.57
C PRO A 166 -19.41 7.19 -9.98
N ASP A 167 -20.22 7.07 -11.03
CA ASP A 167 -20.69 5.79 -11.58
C ASP A 167 -19.59 4.99 -12.30
N ASP A 168 -18.48 5.63 -12.66
CA ASP A 168 -17.32 5.00 -13.32
C ASP A 168 -16.25 4.55 -12.32
N ILE A 169 -16.33 5.02 -11.07
CA ILE A 169 -15.37 4.66 -10.02
C ILE A 169 -15.48 3.18 -9.66
N VAL A 170 -14.33 2.52 -9.59
CA VAL A 170 -14.13 1.14 -9.15
C VAL A 170 -13.27 1.19 -7.88
N SER A 171 -13.90 0.98 -6.73
CA SER A 171 -13.27 1.09 -5.42
C SER A 171 -13.78 -0.01 -4.48
N ALA A 172 -12.90 -0.46 -3.60
CA ALA A 172 -13.19 -1.34 -2.47
C ALA A 172 -13.11 -0.58 -1.13
N PHE A 173 -13.14 0.75 -1.17
CA PHE A 173 -12.86 1.64 -0.02
C PHE A 173 -11.44 1.47 0.54
N GLU A 174 -10.48 1.23 -0.35
CA GLU A 174 -9.04 1.31 -0.06
C GLU A 174 -8.59 2.67 0.49
N GLY A 175 -7.44 2.71 1.18
CA GLY A 175 -6.96 3.88 1.92
C GLY A 175 -7.48 3.91 3.36
N ASN A 176 -7.41 5.08 4.01
CA ASN A 176 -7.71 5.24 5.44
C ASN A 176 -6.92 4.25 6.32
N SER A 177 -5.67 3.97 5.92
CA SER A 177 -4.85 2.92 6.52
C SER A 177 -4.26 3.38 7.85
N ASN A 178 -3.97 2.41 8.71
CA ASN A 178 -3.47 2.68 10.05
C ASN A 178 -2.14 3.45 10.03
N LEU A 179 -2.06 4.51 10.84
CA LEU A 179 -0.83 5.24 11.16
C LEU A 179 -0.45 4.87 12.59
N PHE A 180 0.46 3.92 12.73
CA PHE A 180 0.82 3.28 13.98
C PHE A 180 1.94 4.04 14.67
N TRP A 181 1.75 4.43 15.94
CA TRP A 181 2.84 4.97 16.75
C TRP A 181 3.70 3.81 17.26
N ALA A 182 4.94 3.72 16.75
CA ALA A 182 5.87 2.66 17.08
C ALA A 182 6.64 2.97 18.38
N GLU A 183 5.92 3.31 19.45
CA GLU A 183 6.47 3.78 20.73
C GLU A 183 7.59 2.88 21.26
N ARG A 184 7.29 1.59 21.42
CA ARG A 184 8.23 0.63 22.02
C ARG A 184 9.49 0.48 21.18
N TYR A 185 9.35 0.34 19.87
CA TYR A 185 10.49 0.19 18.97
C TYR A 185 11.32 1.47 18.89
N GLY A 186 10.67 2.61 18.68
CA GLY A 186 11.31 3.93 18.64
C GLY A 186 12.13 4.18 19.89
N LYS A 187 11.55 3.96 21.07
CA LYS A 187 12.22 4.17 22.35
C LYS A 187 13.36 3.17 22.61
N GLN A 188 13.11 1.87 22.44
CA GLN A 188 14.06 0.82 22.84
C GLN A 188 15.24 0.67 21.88
N PHE A 189 15.04 0.88 20.57
CA PHE A 189 16.07 0.60 19.56
C PHE A 189 16.68 1.87 18.95
N LEU A 190 15.97 3.00 18.96
CA LEU A 190 16.40 4.23 18.25
C LEU A 190 16.52 5.46 19.15
N GLY A 191 16.09 5.35 20.41
CA GLY A 191 15.98 6.48 21.34
C GLY A 191 15.06 7.58 20.82
N MET A 192 14.03 7.23 20.05
CA MET A 192 13.04 8.15 19.48
C MET A 192 11.73 8.10 20.25
N ASN A 193 11.09 9.26 20.40
CA ASN A 193 9.76 9.38 21.01
C ASN A 193 8.63 9.55 19.99
N ASP A 194 8.93 9.92 18.74
CA ASP A 194 7.93 10.27 17.72
C ASP A 194 8.12 9.51 16.39
N LEU A 195 8.26 8.18 16.49
CA LEU A 195 8.35 7.27 15.34
C LEU A 195 7.01 6.64 15.01
N TRP A 196 6.62 6.69 13.74
CA TRP A 196 5.36 6.15 13.23
C TRP A 196 5.59 5.22 12.04
N VAL A 197 4.64 4.30 11.83
CA VAL A 197 4.59 3.43 10.66
C VAL A 197 3.26 3.64 9.94
N LYS A 198 3.32 4.06 8.68
CA LYS A 198 2.14 4.11 7.81
C LYS A 198 1.91 2.74 7.18
N HIS A 199 0.92 2.00 7.69
CA HIS A 199 0.61 0.64 7.26
C HIS A 199 -0.24 0.58 5.98
N CYS A 200 0.31 1.05 4.86
CA CYS A 200 -0.33 0.92 3.56
C CYS A 200 -0.57 -0.53 3.13
N GLY A 201 0.21 -1.48 3.65
CA GLY A 201 0.04 -2.90 3.42
C GLY A 201 -1.16 -3.53 4.14
N ILE A 202 -1.74 -2.88 5.15
CA ILE A 202 -2.95 -3.38 5.83
C ILE A 202 -4.16 -2.91 5.03
N SER A 203 -4.46 -3.65 3.96
CA SER A 203 -5.57 -3.40 3.06
C SER A 203 -6.11 -4.70 2.47
N HIS A 204 -7.19 -4.62 1.68
CA HIS A 204 -7.89 -5.80 1.16
C HIS A 204 -7.01 -6.71 0.26
N THR A 205 -5.97 -6.17 -0.37
CA THR A 205 -4.99 -6.96 -1.16
C THR A 205 -3.67 -7.20 -0.43
N GLY A 206 -3.52 -6.65 0.78
CA GLY A 206 -2.28 -6.69 1.54
C GLY A 206 -1.15 -5.87 0.90
N SER A 207 -1.44 -4.82 0.12
CA SER A 207 -0.43 -4.01 -0.58
C SER A 207 -0.90 -2.59 -0.87
N PHE A 208 0.04 -1.65 -0.78
CA PHE A 208 -0.07 -0.25 -1.18
C PHE A 208 -0.50 -0.03 -2.65
N LYS A 209 -0.41 -1.06 -3.50
CA LYS A 209 -0.76 -0.93 -4.91
C LYS A 209 -2.25 -0.69 -5.14
N ASP A 210 -3.10 -1.06 -4.19
CA ASP A 210 -4.55 -0.81 -4.22
C ASP A 210 -4.89 0.66 -4.49
N LEU A 211 -4.17 1.60 -3.85
CA LEU A 211 -4.39 3.04 -4.00
C LEU A 211 -4.23 3.48 -5.45
N GLY A 212 -3.18 3.00 -6.13
CA GLY A 212 -2.96 3.30 -7.54
C GLY A 212 -3.90 2.53 -8.48
N MET A 213 -4.27 1.30 -8.11
CA MET A 213 -5.11 0.45 -8.95
C MET A 213 -6.57 0.87 -8.97
N THR A 214 -7.12 1.41 -7.88
CA THR A 214 -8.48 1.96 -7.92
C THR A 214 -8.57 3.10 -8.95
N VAL A 215 -7.57 3.97 -9.03
CA VAL A 215 -7.54 5.09 -10.01
C VAL A 215 -7.41 4.55 -11.43
N LEU A 216 -6.43 3.68 -11.66
CA LEU A 216 -6.19 3.11 -12.99
C LEU A 216 -7.40 2.33 -13.51
N VAL A 217 -7.97 1.45 -12.70
CA VAL A 217 -9.12 0.61 -13.10
C VAL A 217 -10.38 1.45 -13.27
N SER A 218 -10.56 2.51 -12.48
CA SER A 218 -11.67 3.46 -12.68
C SER A 218 -11.54 4.21 -14.00
N GLN A 219 -10.34 4.68 -14.35
CA GLN A 219 -10.11 5.34 -15.63
C GLN A 219 -10.31 4.36 -16.81
N VAL A 220 -9.84 3.12 -16.68
CA VAL A 220 -10.12 2.07 -17.68
C VAL A 220 -11.62 1.81 -17.82
N ASN A 221 -12.36 1.76 -16.71
CA ASN A 221 -13.81 1.57 -16.74
C ASN A 221 -14.52 2.74 -17.45
N ARG A 222 -14.11 3.98 -17.17
CA ARG A 222 -14.57 5.17 -17.88
C ARG A 222 -14.30 5.07 -19.39
N LEU A 223 -13.06 4.77 -19.79
CA LEU A 223 -12.67 4.61 -21.20
C LEU A 223 -13.55 3.57 -21.91
N ARG A 224 -13.81 2.42 -21.27
CA ARG A 224 -14.68 1.37 -21.83
C ARG A 224 -16.12 1.85 -22.03
N LYS A 225 -16.68 2.59 -21.06
CA LYS A 225 -18.03 3.17 -21.18
C LYS A 225 -18.13 4.26 -22.24
N LEU A 226 -17.06 5.01 -22.44
CA LEU A 226 -16.90 5.95 -23.57
C LEU A 226 -16.68 5.25 -24.92
N LYS A 227 -16.78 3.92 -24.97
CA LYS A 227 -16.57 3.09 -26.18
C LYS A 227 -15.18 3.26 -26.81
N ARG A 228 -14.19 3.68 -26.00
CA ARG A 228 -12.78 3.64 -26.42
C ARG A 228 -12.33 2.17 -26.48
N PRO A 229 -11.49 1.78 -27.45
CA PRO A 229 -11.01 0.42 -27.57
C PRO A 229 -10.08 0.11 -26.39
N VAL A 230 -10.63 -0.55 -25.36
CA VAL A 230 -9.88 -1.13 -24.24
C VAL A 230 -10.50 -2.48 -23.90
N VAL A 231 -9.80 -3.57 -24.22
CA VAL A 231 -10.29 -4.93 -24.01
C VAL A 231 -9.88 -5.50 -22.66
N GLY A 232 -8.82 -4.97 -22.05
CA GLY A 232 -8.32 -5.46 -20.77
C GLY A 232 -7.18 -4.62 -20.21
N VAL A 233 -6.69 -5.06 -19.05
CA VAL A 233 -5.54 -4.47 -18.36
C VAL A 233 -4.42 -5.51 -18.30
N GLY A 234 -3.23 -5.14 -18.76
CA GLY A 234 -2.02 -5.98 -18.74
C GLY A 234 -1.07 -5.56 -17.62
N CYS A 235 -0.41 -6.53 -16.98
CA CYS A 235 0.58 -6.28 -15.94
C CYS A 235 1.80 -7.19 -16.10
N ALA A 236 2.99 -6.61 -15.95
CA ALA A 236 4.27 -7.33 -15.98
C ALA A 236 4.88 -7.35 -14.57
N SER A 237 4.27 -8.11 -13.66
CA SER A 237 4.87 -8.29 -12.32
C SER A 237 4.45 -9.60 -11.69
N ALA A 238 5.39 -10.25 -11.01
CA ALA A 238 5.19 -11.50 -10.28
C ALA A 238 4.80 -11.28 -8.80
N GLY A 239 4.63 -10.02 -8.36
CA GLY A 239 4.42 -9.70 -6.94
C GLY A 239 3.50 -8.50 -6.72
N ASP A 240 2.74 -8.56 -5.60
CA ASP A 240 1.75 -7.60 -5.05
C ASP A 240 0.63 -7.09 -5.96
N THR A 241 0.84 -7.12 -7.27
CA THR A 241 0.03 -6.47 -8.28
C THR A 241 -0.73 -7.51 -9.12
N SER A 242 -0.30 -8.78 -9.07
CA SER A 242 -0.95 -9.93 -9.68
C SER A 242 -1.43 -10.89 -8.57
N ALA A 243 -2.55 -10.52 -7.94
CA ALA A 243 -3.27 -11.45 -7.08
C ALA A 243 -3.90 -12.55 -7.98
N VAL A 244 -3.13 -13.61 -8.24
CA VAL A 244 -3.50 -14.75 -9.10
C VAL A 244 -4.86 -15.33 -8.72
N SER A 245 -5.24 -15.25 -7.44
CA SER A 245 -6.54 -15.69 -6.91
C SER A 245 -7.76 -14.91 -7.45
N ASN A 246 -7.57 -13.76 -8.09
CA ASN A 246 -8.65 -12.91 -8.59
C ASN A 246 -9.05 -13.22 -10.05
N SER A 247 -8.92 -14.49 -10.47
CA SER A 247 -9.27 -14.95 -11.83
C SER A 247 -8.54 -14.21 -12.96
N ALA A 248 -7.32 -13.74 -12.70
CA ALA A 248 -6.47 -13.14 -13.74
C ALA A 248 -6.01 -14.20 -14.76
N PHE A 249 -5.88 -13.81 -16.03
CA PHE A 249 -5.25 -14.66 -17.04
C PHE A 249 -3.73 -14.55 -16.93
N VAL A 250 -3.11 -15.54 -16.27
CA VAL A 250 -1.68 -15.54 -15.96
C VAL A 250 -0.90 -16.32 -16.99
N LEU A 251 0.01 -15.64 -17.70
CA LEU A 251 0.93 -16.25 -18.65
C LEU A 251 2.31 -16.43 -18.00
N SER A 252 2.75 -17.68 -17.86
CA SER A 252 4.15 -18.00 -17.54
C SER A 252 4.94 -18.09 -18.84
N ILE A 253 5.51 -16.97 -19.25
CA ILE A 253 6.26 -16.88 -20.51
C ILE A 253 7.66 -17.47 -20.29
N ASP A 254 8.08 -18.39 -21.14
CA ASP A 254 9.41 -19.01 -21.11
C ASP A 254 10.49 -18.05 -21.63
N THR A 255 10.80 -17.05 -20.82
CA THR A 255 11.78 -16.00 -21.11
C THR A 255 12.20 -15.29 -19.81
N ASP A 256 13.19 -14.40 -19.89
CA ASP A 256 13.59 -13.55 -18.76
C ASP A 256 12.72 -12.27 -18.66
N PHE A 257 13.00 -11.42 -17.68
CA PHE A 257 12.20 -10.19 -17.48
C PHE A 257 12.23 -9.27 -18.70
N ASP A 258 13.38 -9.15 -19.37
CA ASP A 258 13.57 -8.27 -20.51
C ASP A 258 12.84 -8.79 -21.75
N GLY A 259 12.90 -10.10 -22.00
CA GLY A 259 12.10 -10.76 -23.03
C GLY A 259 10.60 -10.64 -22.78
N CYS A 260 10.16 -10.76 -21.52
CA CYS A 260 8.76 -10.55 -21.14
C CYS A 260 8.32 -9.10 -21.41
N MET A 261 9.14 -8.10 -21.04
CA MET A 261 8.84 -6.69 -21.30
C MET A 261 8.82 -6.36 -22.79
N LYS A 262 9.68 -6.98 -23.60
CA LYS A 262 9.67 -6.86 -25.06
C LYS A 262 8.36 -7.38 -25.64
N LEU A 263 7.96 -8.61 -25.28
CA LEU A 263 6.70 -9.20 -25.73
C LEU A 263 5.49 -8.39 -25.30
N ILE A 264 5.49 -7.84 -24.08
CA ILE A 264 4.41 -6.98 -23.62
C ILE A 264 4.27 -5.74 -24.49
N ARG A 265 5.38 -5.11 -24.89
CA ARG A 265 5.34 -3.97 -25.84
C ARG A 265 4.73 -4.38 -27.18
N GLU A 266 5.16 -5.50 -27.74
CA GLU A 266 4.63 -6.04 -29.00
C GLU A 266 3.13 -6.32 -28.90
N VAL A 267 2.69 -7.07 -27.89
CA VAL A 267 1.27 -7.39 -27.65
C VAL A 267 0.42 -6.12 -27.48
N THR A 268 0.91 -5.13 -26.74
CA THR A 268 0.16 -3.87 -26.54
C THR A 268 0.17 -2.93 -27.74
N SER A 269 1.02 -3.19 -28.73
CA SER A 269 1.00 -2.47 -30.01
C SER A 269 -0.09 -3.00 -30.95
N GLU A 270 -0.49 -4.27 -30.80
CA GLU A 270 -1.52 -4.90 -31.62
C GLU A 270 -2.89 -4.97 -30.94
N LEU A 271 -2.92 -5.20 -29.62
CA LEU A 271 -4.14 -5.33 -28.84
C LEU A 271 -4.39 -4.10 -27.97
N PRO A 272 -5.65 -3.64 -27.84
CA PRO A 272 -6.02 -2.52 -26.98
C PRO A 272 -6.00 -2.90 -25.49
N ILE A 273 -4.83 -3.28 -24.98
CA ILE A 273 -4.58 -3.67 -23.59
C ILE A 273 -3.92 -2.50 -22.88
N TYR A 274 -4.54 -2.06 -21.79
CA TYR A 274 -4.05 -0.96 -20.98
C TYR A 274 -3.00 -1.46 -19.98
N LEU A 275 -1.79 -0.89 -19.96
CA LEU A 275 -0.71 -1.35 -19.08
C LEU A 275 -0.81 -0.74 -17.68
N ALA A 276 -0.80 -1.61 -16.67
CA ALA A 276 -0.85 -1.26 -15.26
C ALA A 276 0.53 -1.00 -14.62
N ASN A 277 1.60 -1.07 -15.40
CA ASN A 277 2.97 -0.92 -14.89
C ASN A 277 3.32 0.54 -14.56
N SER A 278 4.49 0.78 -13.95
CA SER A 278 4.94 2.12 -13.48
C SER A 278 5.17 3.16 -14.59
N LEU A 279 5.04 2.77 -15.86
CA LEU A 279 4.93 3.70 -16.99
C LEU A 279 3.67 4.57 -16.88
N ASN A 280 2.63 4.05 -16.22
CA ASN A 280 1.36 4.72 -16.08
C ASN A 280 1.39 5.73 -14.93
N SER A 281 1.28 7.02 -15.25
CA SER A 281 1.28 8.10 -14.25
C SER A 281 0.00 8.15 -13.42
N LEU A 282 -1.14 7.59 -13.86
CA LEU A 282 -2.38 7.58 -13.07
C LEU A 282 -2.25 6.85 -11.75
N ARG A 283 -1.41 5.81 -11.69
CA ARG A 283 -1.20 5.07 -10.45
C ARG A 283 -0.59 5.96 -9.36
N LEU A 284 0.20 6.96 -9.75
CA LEU A 284 0.80 7.91 -8.82
C LEU A 284 -0.25 8.83 -8.20
N GLU A 285 -1.34 9.13 -8.93
CA GLU A 285 -2.44 9.97 -8.41
C GLU A 285 -3.22 9.30 -7.29
N GLY A 286 -3.33 7.98 -7.34
CA GLY A 286 -3.85 7.20 -6.22
C GLY A 286 -2.83 7.05 -5.10
N GLN A 287 -1.57 6.77 -5.43
CA GLN A 287 -0.51 6.53 -4.44
C GLN A 287 -0.14 7.78 -3.63
N LYS A 288 -0.19 8.97 -4.22
CA LYS A 288 0.11 10.24 -3.54
C LYS A 288 -0.84 10.50 -2.38
N ARG A 289 -1.99 9.81 -2.35
CA ARG A 289 -2.94 9.95 -1.24
C ARG A 289 -2.38 9.52 0.10
N ALA A 290 -1.51 8.54 0.15
CA ALA A 290 -0.93 8.12 1.41
C ALA A 290 -0.18 9.26 2.11
N ALA A 291 0.44 10.19 1.36
CA ALA A 291 1.07 11.38 1.92
C ALA A 291 0.04 12.39 2.47
N ILE A 292 -1.01 12.66 1.72
CA ILE A 292 -2.11 13.56 2.14
C ILE A 292 -2.80 13.00 3.40
N GLU A 293 -2.98 11.68 3.45
CA GLU A 293 -3.58 10.99 4.58
C GLU A 293 -2.68 11.01 5.82
N ILE A 294 -1.35 10.93 5.68
CA ILE A 294 -0.41 11.14 6.80
C ILE A 294 -0.61 12.54 7.39
N LEU A 295 -0.66 13.58 6.55
CA LEU A 295 -0.90 14.95 7.03
C LEU A 295 -2.24 15.03 7.77
N GLN A 296 -3.31 14.56 7.15
CA GLN A 296 -4.65 14.58 7.75
C GLN A 296 -4.71 13.84 9.09
N GLN A 297 -4.03 12.69 9.22
CA GLN A 297 -4.00 11.90 10.46
C GLN A 297 -3.17 12.55 11.57
N PHE A 298 -2.29 13.48 11.23
CA PHE A 298 -1.57 14.33 12.17
C PHE A 298 -2.19 15.71 12.30
N ASP A 299 -3.49 15.85 12.05
CA ASP A 299 -4.19 17.14 12.14
C ASP A 299 -3.50 18.25 11.32
N TRP A 300 -3.06 17.86 10.11
CA TRP A 300 -2.34 18.69 9.16
C TRP A 300 -0.95 19.17 9.63
N GLU A 301 -0.36 18.52 10.64
CA GLU A 301 1.04 18.69 10.98
C GLU A 301 1.95 17.88 10.04
N VAL A 302 2.97 18.54 9.49
CA VAL A 302 3.93 17.90 8.58
C VAL A 302 4.97 17.14 9.42
N PRO A 303 5.26 15.86 9.15
CA PRO A 303 6.38 15.18 9.78
C PRO A 303 7.72 15.78 9.35
N ASP A 304 8.79 15.54 10.09
CA ASP A 304 10.14 15.99 9.71
C ASP A 304 10.72 15.07 8.63
N TRP A 305 10.50 13.77 8.79
CA TRP A 305 11.01 12.74 7.89
C TRP A 305 9.95 11.74 7.46
N VAL A 306 10.00 11.35 6.19
CA VAL A 306 9.25 10.20 5.67
C VAL A 306 10.19 9.25 4.95
N ILE A 307 10.23 7.99 5.37
CA ILE A 307 11.12 6.95 4.86
C ILE A 307 10.31 5.98 4.01
N VAL A 308 10.63 5.92 2.73
CA VAL A 308 9.90 5.13 1.72
C VAL A 308 10.82 4.05 1.14
N PRO A 309 10.44 2.76 1.22
CA PRO A 309 11.15 1.70 0.52
C PRO A 309 11.11 1.90 -1.01
N GLY A 310 12.27 1.88 -1.66
CA GLY A 310 12.46 2.26 -3.05
C GLY A 310 12.80 1.09 -3.97
N GLY A 311 11.79 0.60 -4.70
CA GLY A 311 11.96 -0.38 -5.80
C GLY A 311 11.98 0.30 -7.17
N ASN A 312 10.83 0.36 -7.84
CA ASN A 312 10.68 1.04 -9.13
C ASN A 312 10.62 2.57 -8.99
N LEU A 313 10.84 3.08 -7.77
CA LEU A 313 10.95 4.49 -7.40
C LEU A 313 9.74 5.41 -7.69
N GLY A 314 8.63 4.88 -8.20
CA GLY A 314 7.38 5.66 -8.32
C GLY A 314 6.82 6.10 -6.97
N ASN A 315 6.97 5.27 -5.93
CA ASN A 315 6.40 5.54 -4.60
C ASN A 315 6.96 6.83 -3.99
N ILE A 316 8.29 7.01 -3.96
CA ILE A 316 8.92 8.19 -3.34
C ILE A 316 8.44 9.49 -4.01
N TYR A 317 8.27 9.46 -5.34
CA TYR A 317 7.71 10.58 -6.09
C TYR A 317 6.24 10.80 -5.77
N ALA A 318 5.42 9.74 -5.66
CA ALA A 318 4.02 9.87 -5.28
C ALA A 318 3.86 10.53 -3.90
N PHE A 319 4.68 10.13 -2.91
CA PHE A 319 4.68 10.78 -1.59
C PHE A 319 5.08 12.26 -1.68
N TYR A 320 6.17 12.57 -2.38
CA TYR A 320 6.58 13.96 -2.64
C TYR A 320 5.45 14.78 -3.27
N LYS A 321 4.83 14.25 -4.34
CA LYS A 321 3.74 14.91 -5.08
C LYS A 321 2.54 15.20 -4.18
N GLY A 322 2.20 14.28 -3.26
CA GLY A 322 1.11 14.47 -2.30
C GLY A 322 1.41 15.58 -1.28
N PHE A 323 2.61 15.57 -0.67
CA PHE A 323 3.03 16.62 0.24
C PHE A 323 3.14 17.98 -0.45
N LYS A 324 3.75 18.01 -1.65
CA LYS A 324 3.95 19.23 -2.43
C LYS A 324 2.61 19.85 -2.84
N MET A 325 1.65 19.04 -3.25
CA MET A 325 0.29 19.51 -3.56
C MET A 325 -0.40 20.12 -2.35
N CYS A 326 -0.27 19.52 -1.16
CA CYS A 326 -0.83 20.12 0.07
C CYS A 326 -0.15 21.45 0.41
N GLN A 327 1.17 21.56 0.19
CA GLN A 327 1.89 22.82 0.36
C GLN A 327 1.42 23.89 -0.62
N GLU A 328 1.34 23.57 -1.90
CA GLU A 328 0.97 24.54 -2.96
C GLU A 328 -0.46 25.07 -2.82
N LEU A 329 -1.35 24.28 -2.22
CA LEU A 329 -2.74 24.66 -1.95
C LEU A 329 -2.93 25.28 -0.55
N GLY A 330 -1.87 25.45 0.25
CA GLY A 330 -1.93 26.09 1.56
C GLY A 330 -2.57 25.25 2.67
N LEU A 331 -2.68 23.93 2.49
CA LEU A 331 -3.14 23.04 3.56
C LEU A 331 -2.08 22.95 4.66
N VAL A 332 -0.81 23.04 4.27
CA VAL A 332 0.38 23.05 5.13
C VAL A 332 1.44 23.97 4.53
N ASP A 333 2.43 24.41 5.31
CA ASP A 333 3.41 25.40 4.84
C ASP A 333 4.74 24.79 4.34
N ARG A 334 4.98 23.51 4.61
CA ARG A 334 6.22 22.81 4.27
C ARG A 334 6.00 21.40 3.75
N VAL A 335 7.05 20.80 3.19
CA VAL A 335 7.13 19.38 2.87
C VAL A 335 8.11 18.69 3.82
N PRO A 336 7.93 17.40 4.15
CA PRO A 336 8.92 16.64 4.91
C PRO A 336 10.17 16.38 4.07
N ARG A 337 11.30 16.14 4.74
CA ARG A 337 12.46 15.54 4.07
C ARG A 337 12.18 14.06 3.82
N LEU A 338 12.60 13.57 2.66
CA LEU A 338 12.32 12.19 2.26
C LEU A 338 13.57 11.32 2.30
N VAL A 339 13.44 10.07 2.74
CA VAL A 339 14.48 9.05 2.63
C VAL A 339 13.99 7.96 1.69
N CYS A 340 14.75 7.68 0.65
CA CYS A 340 14.55 6.49 -0.18
C CYS A 340 15.44 5.36 0.33
N ALA A 341 14.85 4.28 0.81
CA ALA A 341 15.59 3.13 1.35
C ALA A 341 15.63 1.97 0.34
N GLN A 342 16.83 1.53 -0.07
CA GLN A 342 17.01 0.43 -1.03
C GLN A 342 17.68 -0.79 -0.39
N ALA A 343 17.42 -1.99 -0.92
CA ALA A 343 18.22 -3.16 -0.58
C ALA A 343 19.59 -3.07 -1.27
N ALA A 344 20.69 -3.39 -0.60
CA ALA A 344 22.04 -3.33 -1.18
C ALA A 344 22.19 -4.19 -2.45
N ASN A 345 21.41 -5.26 -2.55
CA ASN A 345 21.35 -6.13 -3.72
C ASN A 345 20.58 -5.53 -4.91
N ALA A 346 19.93 -4.37 -4.74
CA ALA A 346 19.12 -3.67 -5.74
C ALA A 346 19.12 -2.15 -5.46
N ASN A 347 20.30 -1.52 -5.50
CA ASN A 347 20.54 -0.16 -5.01
C ASN A 347 21.04 0.87 -6.07
N PRO A 348 20.58 0.86 -7.34
CA PRO A 348 21.14 1.74 -8.37
C PRO A 348 20.97 3.24 -8.06
N LEU A 349 19.87 3.62 -7.38
CA LEU A 349 19.64 5.01 -6.97
C LEU A 349 20.57 5.42 -5.82
N TYR A 350 20.91 4.49 -4.91
CA TYR A 350 21.88 4.77 -3.85
C TYR A 350 23.27 5.03 -4.41
N LEU A 351 23.74 4.22 -5.37
CA LEU A 351 25.02 4.46 -6.05
C LEU A 351 25.01 5.81 -6.78
N TYR A 352 23.90 6.13 -7.44
CA TYR A 352 23.73 7.41 -8.11
C TYR A 352 23.75 8.60 -7.14
N TYR A 353 23.10 8.46 -5.99
CA TYR A 353 23.12 9.46 -4.91
C TYR A 353 24.54 9.65 -4.32
N LYS A 354 25.25 8.57 -3.99
CA LYS A 354 26.60 8.64 -3.40
C LYS A 354 27.64 9.23 -4.35
N SER A 355 27.44 9.08 -5.66
CA SER A 355 28.26 9.76 -6.68
C SER A 355 27.89 11.24 -6.89
N GLY A 356 26.99 11.81 -6.10
CA GLY A 356 26.59 13.21 -6.21
C GLY A 356 25.71 13.50 -7.43
N TRP A 357 24.91 12.53 -7.88
CA TRP A 357 24.04 12.63 -9.06
C TRP A 357 24.79 12.82 -10.40
N ILE A 358 26.05 12.39 -10.49
CA ILE A 358 26.88 12.58 -11.71
C ILE A 358 26.41 11.68 -12.86
N GLN A 359 26.43 10.35 -12.67
CA GLN A 359 26.02 9.41 -13.71
C GLN A 359 25.20 8.26 -13.13
N PHE A 360 23.97 8.12 -13.64
CA PHE A 360 23.13 6.97 -13.33
C PHE A 360 23.63 5.74 -14.10
N LYS A 361 23.69 4.61 -13.42
CA LYS A 361 24.01 3.31 -14.04
C LYS A 361 23.08 2.25 -13.48
N ALA A 362 22.34 1.60 -14.38
CA ALA A 362 21.55 0.42 -14.03
C ALA A 362 22.48 -0.69 -13.50
N VAL A 363 21.99 -1.44 -12.53
CA VAL A 363 22.69 -2.59 -11.95
C VAL A 363 21.92 -3.86 -12.23
N LYS A 364 22.60 -5.00 -12.28
CA LYS A 364 21.92 -6.30 -12.25
C LYS A 364 21.51 -6.57 -10.81
N ALA A 365 20.21 -6.53 -10.52
CA ALA A 365 19.72 -6.81 -9.18
C ALA A 365 19.96 -8.28 -8.81
N ASN A 366 20.50 -8.51 -7.62
CA ASN A 366 20.61 -9.82 -7.00
C ASN A 366 19.36 -10.14 -6.17
N THR A 367 19.19 -11.40 -5.80
CA THR A 367 18.06 -11.84 -4.95
C THR A 367 18.05 -11.09 -3.63
N THR A 368 16.88 -10.64 -3.21
CA THR A 368 16.66 -10.01 -1.90
C THR A 368 15.37 -10.52 -1.26
N PHE A 369 15.36 -10.63 0.07
CA PHE A 369 14.13 -10.88 0.83
C PHE A 369 13.09 -9.77 0.64
N ALA A 370 13.56 -8.56 0.30
CA ALA A 370 12.74 -7.43 -0.07
C ALA A 370 12.28 -7.50 -1.55
N SER A 371 11.72 -8.63 -1.98
CA SER A 371 11.46 -8.96 -3.39
C SER A 371 10.73 -7.88 -4.21
N ALA A 372 9.76 -7.17 -3.64
CA ALA A 372 9.05 -6.10 -4.37
C ALA A 372 9.90 -4.86 -4.70
N ILE A 373 11.11 -4.72 -4.13
CA ILE A 373 12.08 -3.68 -4.46
C ILE A 373 13.35 -4.24 -5.12
N GLN A 374 13.34 -5.50 -5.57
CA GLN A 374 14.43 -6.12 -6.33
C GLN A 374 14.47 -5.56 -7.77
N ILE A 375 14.87 -4.30 -7.92
CA ILE A 375 14.85 -3.58 -9.19
C ILE A 375 16.20 -2.90 -9.41
N GLY A 376 16.88 -3.33 -10.48
CA GLY A 376 18.20 -2.84 -10.85
C GLY A 376 18.21 -1.75 -11.93
N ASP A 377 17.11 -1.63 -12.68
CA ASP A 377 16.86 -0.57 -13.66
C ASP A 377 15.48 0.07 -13.42
N PRO A 378 15.36 0.99 -12.45
CA PRO A 378 14.08 1.60 -12.10
C PRO A 378 13.58 2.58 -13.17
N VAL A 379 12.35 2.35 -13.64
CA VAL A 379 11.69 3.16 -14.68
C VAL A 379 11.44 4.60 -14.23
N SER A 380 11.22 4.85 -12.92
CA SER A 380 10.91 6.18 -12.39
C SER A 380 12.13 6.88 -11.73
N ILE A 381 13.35 6.61 -12.20
CA ILE A 381 14.56 7.21 -11.65
C ILE A 381 14.52 8.75 -11.67
N ASP A 382 14.12 9.35 -12.79
CA ASP A 382 14.08 10.82 -12.92
C ASP A 382 13.10 11.46 -11.94
N ARG A 383 11.94 10.83 -11.75
CA ARG A 383 10.92 11.23 -10.77
C ARG A 383 11.45 11.15 -9.34
N ALA A 384 12.22 10.11 -9.03
CA ALA A 384 12.81 9.91 -7.72
C ALA A 384 13.88 10.97 -7.41
N VAL A 385 14.78 11.21 -8.37
CA VAL A 385 15.82 12.24 -8.26
C VAL A 385 15.20 13.62 -8.09
N TYR A 386 14.17 13.92 -8.87
CA TYR A 386 13.41 15.16 -8.74
C TYR A 386 12.79 15.31 -7.34
N ALA A 387 12.09 14.29 -6.85
CA ALA A 387 11.49 14.29 -5.52
C ALA A 387 12.54 14.48 -4.40
N LEU A 388 13.66 13.77 -4.49
CA LEU A 388 14.73 13.84 -3.49
C LEU A 388 15.43 15.19 -3.51
N LYS A 389 15.77 15.74 -4.69
CA LYS A 389 16.36 17.09 -4.77
C LYS A 389 15.44 18.16 -4.20
N ASN A 390 14.14 18.13 -4.53
CA ASN A 390 13.17 19.14 -4.08
C ASN A 390 12.70 18.96 -2.61
N SER A 391 13.01 17.83 -1.98
CA SER A 391 12.73 17.60 -0.55
C SER A 391 13.99 17.57 0.32
N ASN A 392 15.15 17.95 -0.23
CA ASN A 392 16.46 17.76 0.41
C ASN A 392 16.61 16.32 0.98
N GLY A 393 16.18 15.36 0.18
CA GLY A 393 16.07 13.96 0.53
C GLY A 393 17.38 13.21 0.41
N ILE A 394 17.39 12.01 1.00
CA ILE A 394 18.56 11.14 1.14
C ILE A 394 18.24 9.76 0.58
N VAL A 395 19.26 9.05 0.12
CA VAL A 395 19.16 7.64 -0.24
C VAL A 395 20.09 6.85 0.67
N GLU A 396 19.57 5.78 1.25
CA GLU A 396 20.34 4.85 2.06
C GLU A 396 20.01 3.41 1.69
N GLU A 397 20.93 2.51 2.04
CA GLU A 397 20.81 1.09 1.71
C GLU A 397 20.75 0.20 2.96
N ALA A 398 20.29 -1.04 2.78
CA ALA A 398 20.32 -2.09 3.78
C ALA A 398 20.79 -3.41 3.18
N THR A 399 21.73 -4.09 3.84
CA THR A 399 22.11 -5.46 3.47
C THR A 399 21.01 -6.46 3.83
N GLU A 400 21.09 -7.68 3.30
CA GLU A 400 20.11 -8.74 3.60
C GLU A 400 20.09 -9.12 5.08
N GLU A 401 21.23 -9.15 5.76
CA GLU A 401 21.27 -9.40 7.21
C GLU A 401 20.69 -8.21 7.98
N GLU A 402 21.07 -6.97 7.63
CA GLU A 402 20.55 -5.76 8.29
C GLU A 402 19.02 -5.68 8.19
N LEU A 403 18.45 -5.91 7.00
CA LEU A 403 17.01 -5.78 6.82
C LEU A 403 16.22 -6.87 7.55
N MET A 404 16.75 -8.10 7.60
CA MET A 404 16.11 -9.22 8.28
C MET A 404 16.23 -9.12 9.80
N ASP A 405 17.37 -8.65 10.30
CA ASP A 405 17.58 -8.36 11.72
C ASP A 405 16.68 -7.21 12.19
N ALA A 406 16.58 -6.11 11.42
CA ALA A 406 15.67 -5.01 11.73
C ALA A 406 14.20 -5.46 11.72
N MET A 407 13.84 -6.36 10.80
CA MET A 407 12.50 -6.98 10.78
C MET A 407 12.23 -7.80 12.04
N ALA A 408 13.16 -8.68 12.45
CA ALA A 408 12.99 -9.49 13.65
C ALA A 408 12.91 -8.64 14.92
N GLN A 409 13.70 -7.57 15.01
CA GLN A 409 13.65 -6.62 16.12
C GLN A 409 12.33 -5.86 16.17
N ALA A 410 11.85 -5.35 15.04
CA ALA A 410 10.54 -4.70 14.96
C ALA A 410 9.43 -5.65 15.39
N ASP A 411 9.42 -6.88 14.89
CA ASP A 411 8.44 -7.90 15.25
C ASP A 411 8.49 -8.25 16.75
N SER A 412 9.69 -8.26 17.35
CA SER A 412 9.87 -8.52 18.79
C SER A 412 9.19 -7.47 19.70
N THR A 413 8.84 -6.31 19.14
CA THR A 413 8.12 -5.23 19.85
C THR A 413 6.60 -5.29 19.65
N GLY A 414 6.09 -6.27 18.90
CA GLY A 414 4.65 -6.47 18.66
C GLY A 414 4.17 -6.09 17.26
N MET A 415 5.06 -5.64 16.38
CA MET A 415 4.74 -5.46 14.96
C MET A 415 4.75 -6.80 14.20
N PHE A 416 4.32 -6.77 12.94
CA PHE A 416 4.49 -7.88 12.01
C PHE A 416 4.75 -7.35 10.60
N ILE A 417 5.98 -6.90 10.36
CA ILE A 417 6.30 -6.06 9.19
C ILE A 417 6.75 -6.87 7.97
N CYS A 418 6.73 -6.25 6.78
CA CYS A 418 7.35 -6.82 5.59
C CYS A 418 8.87 -6.53 5.53
N PRO A 419 9.66 -7.30 4.76
CA PRO A 419 11.10 -7.04 4.58
C PRO A 419 11.44 -5.63 4.06
N HIS A 420 10.56 -5.02 3.25
CA HIS A 420 10.72 -3.62 2.80
C HIS A 420 10.72 -2.63 3.96
N THR A 421 9.90 -2.89 4.97
CA THR A 421 9.89 -2.07 6.19
C THR A 421 11.19 -2.30 6.96
N GLY A 422 11.74 -3.52 6.97
CA GLY A 422 13.08 -3.82 7.48
C GLY A 422 14.16 -2.96 6.81
N VAL A 423 14.14 -2.84 5.47
CA VAL A 423 15.05 -1.96 4.71
C VAL A 423 14.93 -0.49 5.16
N ALA A 424 13.70 0.01 5.31
CA ALA A 424 13.45 1.38 5.78
C ALA A 424 13.91 1.61 7.23
N LEU A 425 13.72 0.63 8.12
CA LEU A 425 14.20 0.72 9.50
C LEU A 425 15.72 0.65 9.57
N SER A 426 16.38 -0.16 8.75
CA SER A 426 17.85 -0.18 8.66
C SER A 426 18.42 1.15 8.17
N ALA A 427 17.78 1.78 7.18
CA ALA A 427 18.13 3.15 6.77
C ALA A 427 17.93 4.16 7.92
N LEU A 428 16.83 4.05 8.67
CA LEU A 428 16.59 4.89 9.85
C LEU A 428 17.67 4.70 10.93
N ILE A 429 18.05 3.46 11.23
CA ILE A 429 19.13 3.14 12.19
C ILE A 429 20.43 3.85 11.77
N LYS A 430 20.82 3.73 10.49
CA LYS A 430 22.03 4.39 9.96
C LYS A 430 21.96 5.91 10.07
N LEU A 431 20.81 6.51 9.74
CA LEU A 431 20.62 7.96 9.77
C LEU A 431 20.48 8.53 11.19
N ARG A 432 20.01 7.73 12.16
CA ARG A 432 20.06 8.07 13.59
C ARG A 432 21.49 8.02 14.11
N ASN A 433 22.24 6.98 13.76
CA ASN A 433 23.64 6.82 14.17
C ASN A 433 24.56 7.90 13.59
N SER A 434 24.30 8.38 12.37
CA SER A 434 25.05 9.48 11.77
C SER A 434 24.61 10.88 12.22
N GLY A 435 23.56 10.97 13.05
CA GLY A 435 23.03 12.24 13.57
C GLY A 435 22.21 13.05 12.55
N VAL A 436 21.89 12.48 11.39
CA VAL A 436 21.10 13.14 10.34
C VAL A 436 19.62 13.27 10.73
N ILE A 437 19.08 12.22 11.35
CA ILE A 437 17.73 12.22 11.95
C ILE A 437 17.90 12.37 13.45
N ALA A 438 17.25 13.34 14.08
CA ALA A 438 17.32 13.58 15.52
C ALA A 438 16.37 12.67 16.31
N ALA A 439 16.56 12.61 17.64
CA ALA A 439 15.75 11.76 18.52
C ALA A 439 14.29 12.22 18.60
N GLY A 440 14.09 13.54 18.52
CA GLY A 440 12.78 14.20 18.59
C GLY A 440 12.12 14.44 17.24
N ASP A 441 12.74 14.05 16.13
CA ASP A 441 12.17 14.27 14.79
C ASP A 441 10.95 13.37 14.58
N ARG A 442 9.80 13.97 14.21
CA ARG A 442 8.62 13.20 13.83
C ARG A 442 8.90 12.46 12.53
N THR A 443 8.98 11.14 12.63
CA THR A 443 9.42 10.29 11.51
C THR A 443 8.38 9.26 11.16
N VAL A 444 8.04 9.14 9.87
CA VAL A 444 7.09 8.15 9.35
C VAL A 444 7.80 7.15 8.44
N VAL A 445 7.72 5.87 8.77
CA VAL A 445 8.17 4.76 7.92
C VAL A 445 6.98 4.21 7.13
N VAL A 446 7.11 4.08 5.81
CA VAL A 446 6.04 3.55 4.96
C VAL A 446 6.15 2.04 4.83
N SER A 447 5.14 1.31 5.31
CA SER A 447 5.03 -0.14 5.17
C SER A 447 4.12 -0.49 3.99
N THR A 448 4.70 -0.94 2.88
CA THR A 448 4.01 -1.08 1.58
C THR A 448 3.27 -2.39 1.37
N ALA A 449 3.51 -3.41 2.20
CA ALA A 449 2.92 -4.74 2.08
C ALA A 449 2.66 -5.34 3.46
N HIS A 450 1.63 -6.17 3.59
CA HIS A 450 1.34 -6.84 4.86
C HIS A 450 2.43 -7.88 5.16
N GLY A 451 2.92 -7.95 6.40
CA GLY A 451 3.87 -8.99 6.83
C GLY A 451 3.40 -10.44 6.59
N LEU A 452 2.09 -10.69 6.48
CA LEU A 452 1.53 -12.03 6.22
C LEU A 452 1.94 -12.60 4.86
N LYS A 453 2.32 -11.74 3.91
CA LYS A 453 2.87 -12.18 2.62
C LYS A 453 4.28 -12.77 2.72
N PHE A 454 4.94 -12.61 3.86
CA PHE A 454 6.34 -12.96 4.07
C PHE A 454 6.52 -13.94 5.24
N SER A 455 5.48 -14.71 5.57
CA SER A 455 5.53 -15.71 6.64
C SER A 455 6.67 -16.71 6.46
N GLN A 456 6.90 -17.19 5.23
CA GLN A 456 7.99 -18.13 4.94
C GLN A 456 9.37 -17.54 5.26
N SER A 457 9.64 -16.30 4.84
CA SER A 457 10.90 -15.60 5.14
C SER A 457 11.14 -15.48 6.65
N LYS A 458 10.10 -15.22 7.44
CA LYS A 458 10.19 -15.18 8.91
C LYS A 458 10.41 -16.56 9.52
N VAL A 459 9.72 -17.59 9.02
CA VAL A 459 9.93 -18.99 9.44
C VAL A 459 11.37 -19.40 9.18
N ASP A 460 11.91 -19.10 8.00
CA ASP A 460 13.29 -19.44 7.65
C ASP A 460 14.31 -18.71 8.53
N TYR A 461 14.08 -17.42 8.82
CA TYR A 461 14.92 -16.64 9.75
C TYR A 461 14.88 -17.21 11.18
N HIS A 462 13.70 -17.40 11.78
CA HIS A 462 13.59 -17.87 13.16
C HIS A 462 13.95 -19.35 13.34
N SER A 463 13.95 -20.14 12.25
CA SER A 463 14.46 -21.52 12.25
C SER A 463 15.93 -21.64 11.84
N LYS A 464 16.63 -20.51 11.61
CA LYS A 464 18.04 -20.44 11.20
C LYS A 464 18.33 -21.24 9.92
N LYS A 465 17.41 -21.21 8.96
CA LYS A 465 17.49 -21.91 7.68
C LYS A 465 17.96 -21.04 6.52
N ILE A 466 18.22 -19.75 6.75
CA ILE A 466 18.75 -18.85 5.74
C ILE A 466 20.26 -19.08 5.63
N PRO A 467 20.78 -19.54 4.48
CA PRO A 467 22.22 -19.70 4.27
C PRO A 467 22.94 -18.35 4.40
N ASP A 468 24.18 -18.39 4.92
CA ASP A 468 25.08 -17.23 5.01
C ASP A 468 24.53 -16.04 5.82
N MET A 469 23.57 -16.28 6.72
CA MET A 469 23.00 -15.26 7.62
C MET A 469 23.00 -15.77 9.06
N ALA A 470 23.49 -14.96 10.01
CA ALA A 470 23.63 -15.40 11.40
C ALA A 470 22.28 -15.61 12.11
N CYS A 471 21.21 -14.94 11.62
CA CYS A 471 19.87 -14.96 12.21
C CYS A 471 19.93 -14.63 13.71
N ARG A 472 20.58 -13.51 14.05
CA ARG A 472 21.00 -13.15 15.42
C ARG A 472 19.84 -13.06 16.40
N PHE A 473 18.66 -12.68 15.90
CA PHE A 473 17.44 -12.50 16.68
C PHE A 473 16.44 -13.63 16.46
N ALA A 474 16.88 -14.81 16.00
CA ALA A 474 16.03 -15.98 15.84
C ALA A 474 15.39 -16.39 17.18
N ASN A 475 14.13 -16.81 17.13
CA ASN A 475 13.34 -17.22 18.29
C ASN A 475 12.65 -18.56 17.99
N PRO A 476 13.42 -19.66 17.86
CA PRO A 476 12.86 -20.97 17.56
C PRO A 476 12.07 -21.53 18.75
N PRO A 477 11.07 -22.40 18.50
CA PRO A 477 10.43 -23.15 19.57
C PRO A 477 11.46 -23.93 20.41
N VAL A 478 11.36 -23.81 21.73
CA VAL A 478 12.18 -24.59 22.67
C VAL A 478 11.49 -25.92 22.91
N GLN A 479 12.15 -27.03 22.58
CA GLN A 479 11.64 -28.36 22.89
C GLN A 479 11.79 -28.64 24.39
N VAL A 480 10.71 -29.09 25.01
CA VAL A 480 10.65 -29.42 26.44
C VAL A 480 9.89 -30.73 26.63
N LYS A 481 10.28 -31.52 27.62
CA LYS A 481 9.57 -32.74 27.98
C LYS A 481 8.18 -32.40 28.54
N ALA A 482 7.22 -33.30 28.33
CA ALA A 482 5.85 -33.15 28.79
C ALA A 482 5.73 -33.45 30.30
N ASP A 483 6.46 -32.69 31.12
CA ASP A 483 6.42 -32.77 32.57
C ASP A 483 6.53 -31.37 33.20
N PHE A 484 5.87 -31.20 34.36
CA PHE A 484 5.77 -29.90 35.02
C PHE A 484 7.13 -29.34 35.43
N GLY A 485 8.06 -30.18 35.88
CA GLY A 485 9.40 -29.77 36.32
C GLY A 485 10.19 -29.14 35.18
N SER A 486 10.32 -29.87 34.06
CA SER A 486 11.02 -29.40 32.86
C SER A 486 10.42 -28.10 32.30
N VAL A 487 9.09 -27.98 32.29
CA VAL A 487 8.41 -26.76 31.85
C VAL A 487 8.70 -25.59 32.79
N MET A 488 8.59 -25.81 34.10
CA MET A 488 8.87 -24.77 35.11
C MET A 488 10.31 -24.29 35.08
N ASP A 489 11.28 -25.16 34.85
CA ASP A 489 12.70 -24.79 34.78
C ASP A 489 12.99 -23.86 33.59
N VAL A 490 12.44 -24.19 32.41
CA VAL A 490 12.57 -23.34 31.21
C VAL A 490 11.88 -21.99 31.42
N LEU A 491 10.68 -21.99 32.00
CA LEU A 491 9.93 -20.75 32.28
C LEU A 491 10.64 -19.87 33.32
N LYS A 492 11.15 -20.45 34.41
CA LYS A 492 11.91 -19.71 35.42
C LYS A 492 13.17 -19.09 34.85
N LYS A 493 13.91 -19.82 34.01
CA LYS A 493 15.08 -19.28 33.31
C LYS A 493 14.71 -18.11 32.40
N TYR A 494 13.61 -18.24 31.65
CA TYR A 494 13.14 -17.19 30.74
C TYR A 494 12.69 -15.93 31.47
N LEU A 495 11.89 -16.08 32.53
CA LEU A 495 11.36 -14.97 33.33
C LEU A 495 12.46 -14.32 34.18
N GLY A 496 13.38 -15.12 34.75
CA GLY A 496 14.52 -14.63 35.53
C GLY A 496 15.46 -13.74 34.71
N ASN A 497 15.64 -14.06 33.43
CA ASN A 497 16.39 -13.21 32.48
C ASN A 497 15.67 -11.91 32.09
N LYS A 498 14.38 -11.75 32.44
CA LYS A 498 13.57 -10.55 32.13
C LYS A 498 13.37 -9.60 33.31
N THR A 499 13.65 -10.03 34.53
CA THR A 499 13.68 -9.14 35.69
C THR A 499 14.81 -8.13 35.52
N PRO A 500 14.53 -6.81 35.49
CA PRO A 500 15.58 -5.81 35.54
C PRO A 500 16.36 -6.02 36.85
N ASN A 501 17.70 -5.99 36.81
CA ASN A 501 18.45 -5.76 38.04
C ASN A 501 17.97 -4.41 38.58
N HIS A 502 17.25 -4.46 39.69
CA HIS A 502 16.63 -3.31 40.35
C HIS A 502 17.65 -2.24 40.74
#